data_AF-A0A2T3LEN7-F1
#
_entry.id   AF-A0A2T3LEN7-F1
#
_cell.length_a   1.000
_cell.length_b   1.000
_cell.length_c   1.000
_cell.angle_alpha   90.00
_cell.angle_beta   90.00
_cell.angle_gamma   90.00
#
_symmetry.space_group_name_H-M   'P 1'
#
loop_
_entity.id
_entity.type
_entity.pdbx_description
1 polymer ?
#
loop_
_entity_poly.entity_id
_entity_poly.type
_entity_poly.pdbx_seq_one_letter_code
_entity_poly.pdbx_strand_id
1 'polypeptide(L)'
;MSKYSEWGPTELFGLIDNPIANIHSMLEIDAMYLQTAITNLEVAKEQKTQIELAVHDLTNHHDVKLLEAYDWGDEIDLIDGSDLPGYINAIERLEEAYSNYLQSLATVHIFCALSLEAHINQQAMKLLVGRMRNEFDRFSLEAKWLTLPVLLGHESYDAGAEPFQGFSKLVKVRNTLVHFKSSSDKWQRSIKPAEKASFGLSLEEAQSSVDTAKRMLLQLSDLLVVDKPLWLTAESRRFFQINVTSVEGCKTPVAEG
;
A
#
# COMPACT_ATOMS: atom_id res chain seq x y z
N MET A 1 -8.86 11.65 55.00
CA MET A 1 -8.76 10.22 55.35
C MET A 1 -8.54 9.43 54.06
N SER A 2 -7.27 9.21 53.73
CA SER A 2 -6.82 8.51 52.52
C SER A 2 -6.44 7.09 52.90
N LYS A 3 -7.09 6.09 52.32
CA LYS A 3 -6.72 4.68 52.42
C LYS A 3 -6.02 4.27 51.13
N TYR A 4 -4.73 4.58 51.05
CA TYR A 4 -3.80 3.92 50.13
C TYR A 4 -2.70 3.28 50.98
N SER A 5 -3.02 2.12 51.52
CA SER A 5 -2.06 1.25 52.21
C SER A 5 -1.25 0.48 51.16
N GLU A 6 0.05 0.75 51.18
CA GLU A 6 1.12 -0.27 51.18
C GLU A 6 0.98 -1.41 50.17
N TRP A 7 1.35 -1.14 48.91
CA TRP A 7 1.95 -2.17 48.06
C TRP A 7 3.46 -1.97 48.13
N GLY A 8 4.14 -2.85 48.86
CA GLY A 8 5.59 -2.85 48.97
C GLY A 8 6.27 -3.29 47.65
N PRO A 9 7.48 -2.81 47.32
CA PRO A 9 8.18 -3.13 46.05
C PRO A 9 8.63 -4.59 45.90
N THR A 10 8.32 -5.48 46.85
CA THR A 10 9.02 -6.76 47.00
C THR A 10 8.33 -7.96 46.35
N GLU A 11 7.11 -7.82 45.82
CA GLU A 11 6.36 -8.96 45.24
C GLU A 11 6.44 -9.06 43.72
N LEU A 12 7.05 -8.10 43.01
CA LEU A 12 7.15 -8.15 41.54
C LEU A 12 8.31 -9.01 41.01
N PHE A 13 9.24 -9.45 41.87
CA PHE A 13 10.44 -10.19 41.47
C PHE A 13 10.34 -11.71 41.65
N GLY A 14 9.23 -12.23 42.19
CA GLY A 14 9.02 -13.68 42.39
C GLY A 14 8.60 -14.49 41.14
N LEU A 15 8.55 -13.86 39.96
CA LEU A 15 8.12 -14.50 38.70
C LEU A 15 9.27 -14.85 37.75
N ILE A 16 10.53 -14.64 38.15
CA ILE A 16 11.70 -14.77 37.25
C ILE A 16 12.28 -16.20 37.21
N ASP A 17 11.86 -17.10 38.09
CA ASP A 17 12.33 -18.50 38.08
C ASP A 17 11.51 -19.44 37.17
N ASN A 18 10.59 -18.89 36.36
CA ASN A 18 9.91 -19.70 35.35
C ASN A 18 10.85 -20.02 34.18
N PRO A 19 10.83 -21.26 33.66
CA PRO A 19 11.69 -21.69 32.56
C PRO A 19 11.55 -20.72 31.38
N ILE A 20 12.69 -20.16 30.97
CA ILE A 20 12.86 -19.10 29.98
C ILE A 20 11.95 -19.38 28.79
N ALA A 21 10.81 -18.69 28.71
CA ALA A 21 9.95 -18.79 27.55
C ALA A 21 10.71 -18.26 26.34
N ASN A 22 10.75 -19.03 25.25
CA ASN A 22 11.35 -18.55 24.02
C ASN A 22 10.40 -17.51 23.43
N ILE A 23 10.83 -16.24 23.43
CA ILE A 23 10.10 -15.13 22.84
C ILE A 23 10.63 -14.93 21.41
N HIS A 24 9.76 -15.19 20.43
CA HIS A 24 10.05 -14.94 19.02
C HIS A 24 9.22 -13.75 18.55
N SER A 25 9.86 -12.81 17.85
CA SER A 25 9.15 -11.74 17.15
C SER A 25 9.13 -12.02 15.65
N MET A 26 7.99 -11.79 15.00
CA MET A 26 7.82 -11.90 13.56
C MET A 26 7.28 -10.58 13.00
N LEU A 27 7.97 -10.06 11.98
CA LEU A 27 7.53 -8.90 11.20
C LEU A 27 6.75 -9.37 9.98
N GLU A 28 5.50 -8.95 9.87
CA GLU A 28 4.63 -9.24 8.73
C GLU A 28 4.78 -8.14 7.66
N ILE A 29 5.74 -8.33 6.76
CA ILE A 29 6.12 -7.35 5.73
C ILE A 29 4.97 -7.09 4.75
N ASP A 30 4.24 -8.14 4.37
CA ASP A 30 3.04 -8.06 3.55
C ASP A 30 1.97 -7.14 4.17
N ALA A 31 1.73 -7.28 5.47
CA ALA A 31 0.79 -6.46 6.23
C ALA A 31 1.25 -4.99 6.29
N MET A 32 2.54 -4.75 6.55
CA MET A 32 3.13 -3.42 6.56
C MET A 32 2.97 -2.71 5.20
N TYR A 33 3.17 -3.43 4.10
CA TYR A 33 2.98 -2.88 2.75
C TYR A 33 1.51 -2.55 2.48
N LEU A 34 0.56 -3.42 2.81
CA LEU A 34 -0.85 -3.12 2.59
C LEU A 34 -1.31 -1.91 3.41
N GLN A 35 -0.89 -1.80 4.67
CA GLN A 35 -1.21 -0.63 5.47
C GLN A 35 -0.61 0.65 4.88
N THR A 36 0.62 0.59 4.39
CA THR A 36 1.26 1.73 3.73
C THR A 36 0.45 2.19 2.52
N ALA A 37 -0.07 1.25 1.73
CA ALA A 37 -0.97 1.55 0.62
C ALA A 37 -2.29 2.20 1.11
N ILE A 38 -2.92 1.66 2.15
CA ILE A 38 -4.16 2.21 2.72
C ILE A 38 -3.94 3.65 3.24
N THR A 39 -2.86 3.88 3.98
CA THR A 39 -2.53 5.21 4.49
C THR A 39 -2.31 6.22 3.35
N ASN A 40 -1.60 5.82 2.29
CA ASN A 40 -1.40 6.70 1.13
C ASN A 40 -2.68 6.95 0.34
N LEU A 41 -3.62 6.00 0.33
CA LEU A 41 -4.93 6.21 -0.27
C LEU A 41 -5.71 7.30 0.47
N GLU A 42 -5.69 7.30 1.81
CA GLU A 42 -6.33 8.36 2.60
C GLU A 42 -5.64 9.73 2.39
N VAL A 43 -4.32 9.77 2.35
CA VAL A 43 -3.56 10.99 2.02
C VAL A 43 -3.94 11.52 0.63
N ALA A 44 -4.07 10.64 -0.37
CA ALA A 44 -4.50 11.05 -1.72
C ALA A 44 -5.91 11.65 -1.72
N LYS A 45 -6.85 11.10 -0.93
CA LYS A 45 -8.20 11.67 -0.77
C LYS A 45 -8.15 13.10 -0.21
N GLU A 46 -7.32 13.34 0.79
CA GLU A 46 -7.15 14.66 1.39
C GLU A 46 -6.52 15.66 0.41
N GLN A 47 -5.48 15.22 -0.32
CA GLN A 47 -4.76 16.04 -1.32
C GLN A 47 -5.64 16.41 -2.52
N LYS A 48 -6.62 15.58 -2.89
CA LYS A 48 -7.58 15.92 -3.95
C LYS A 48 -8.30 17.25 -3.66
N THR A 49 -8.67 17.49 -2.41
CA THR A 49 -9.27 18.76 -1.97
C THR A 49 -8.31 19.93 -2.17
N GLN A 50 -7.01 19.74 -1.91
CA GLN A 50 -5.99 20.79 -2.10
C GLN A 50 -5.81 21.13 -3.58
N ILE A 51 -5.88 20.13 -4.45
CA ILE A 51 -5.87 20.36 -5.91
C ILE A 51 -7.10 21.17 -6.32
N GLU A 52 -8.29 20.82 -5.84
CA GLU A 52 -9.52 21.54 -6.16
C GLU A 52 -9.45 23.02 -5.73
N LEU A 53 -8.88 23.30 -4.56
CA LEU A 53 -8.61 24.67 -4.09
C LEU A 53 -7.58 25.39 -4.96
N ALA A 54 -6.46 24.75 -5.30
CA ALA A 54 -5.42 25.34 -6.15
C ALA A 54 -5.94 25.63 -7.58
N VAL A 55 -6.77 24.73 -8.14
CA VAL A 55 -7.45 24.95 -9.42
C VAL A 55 -8.41 26.12 -9.34
N HIS A 56 -9.20 26.21 -8.26
CA HIS A 56 -10.11 27.33 -8.03
C HIS A 56 -9.37 28.67 -7.93
N ASP A 57 -8.25 28.72 -7.20
CA ASP A 57 -7.40 29.91 -7.08
C ASP A 57 -6.81 30.33 -8.42
N LEU A 58 -6.31 29.37 -9.21
CA LEU A 58 -5.79 29.62 -10.55
C LEU A 58 -6.88 30.14 -11.49
N THR A 59 -8.07 29.53 -11.48
CA THR A 59 -9.20 29.91 -12.37
C THR A 59 -9.76 31.29 -12.02
N ASN A 60 -9.70 31.68 -10.74
CA ASN A 60 -10.14 32.99 -10.31
C ASN A 60 -9.07 34.07 -10.40
N HIS A 61 -7.82 33.72 -10.73
CA HIS A 61 -6.78 34.70 -11.02
C HIS A 61 -7.23 35.54 -12.23
N HIS A 62 -7.17 36.86 -12.09
CA HIS A 62 -7.68 37.82 -13.08
C HIS A 62 -7.08 37.57 -14.47
N ASP A 63 -5.79 37.20 -14.50
CA ASP A 63 -5.02 36.98 -15.74
C ASP A 63 -5.43 35.74 -16.52
N VAL A 64 -5.92 34.68 -15.87
CA VAL A 64 -6.41 33.49 -16.59
C VAL A 64 -7.65 33.84 -17.41
N LYS A 65 -8.54 34.66 -16.84
CA LYS A 65 -9.72 35.16 -17.56
C LYS A 65 -9.34 36.08 -18.72
N LEU A 66 -8.28 36.89 -18.57
CA LEU A 66 -7.72 37.70 -19.66
C LEU A 66 -7.10 36.82 -20.76
N LEU A 67 -6.34 35.79 -20.38
CA LEU A 67 -5.73 34.84 -21.30
C LEU A 67 -6.76 34.00 -22.07
N GLU A 68 -7.88 33.63 -21.45
CA GLU A 68 -8.98 32.91 -22.11
C GLU A 68 -9.87 33.82 -22.97
N ALA A 69 -10.03 35.10 -22.59
CA ALA A 69 -10.89 36.05 -23.31
C ALA A 69 -10.26 36.58 -24.61
N TYR A 70 -8.93 36.56 -24.70
CA TYR A 70 -8.21 36.96 -25.89
C TYR A 70 -7.77 35.71 -26.67
N ASP A 71 -8.33 35.53 -27.87
CA ASP A 71 -7.82 34.55 -28.84
C ASP A 71 -6.58 35.15 -29.50
N TRP A 72 -5.42 35.04 -28.83
CA TRP A 72 -4.15 35.63 -29.25
C TRP A 72 -3.62 34.90 -30.50
N GLY A 73 -4.20 35.23 -31.65
CA GLY A 73 -3.59 35.04 -32.96
C GLY A 73 -2.38 35.96 -33.09
N ASP A 74 -1.20 35.37 -32.97
CA ASP A 74 0.14 35.87 -33.32
C ASP A 74 0.66 37.22 -32.77
N GLU A 75 -0.13 38.11 -32.19
CA GLU A 75 0.33 39.39 -31.64
C GLU A 75 0.41 39.38 -30.11
N ILE A 76 1.57 39.01 -29.56
CA ILE A 76 1.88 39.10 -28.12
C ILE A 76 2.15 40.57 -27.77
N ASP A 77 1.09 41.36 -27.66
CA ASP A 77 1.15 42.61 -26.91
C ASP A 77 1.22 42.30 -25.41
N LEU A 78 2.40 42.63 -24.87
CA LEU A 78 2.86 42.45 -23.50
C LEU A 78 1.75 42.65 -22.45
N ILE A 79 1.35 41.55 -21.82
CA ILE A 79 0.74 41.58 -20.48
C ILE A 79 1.60 42.49 -19.62
N ASP A 80 0.99 43.50 -18.98
CA ASP A 80 1.67 44.36 -18.01
C ASP A 80 2.31 43.45 -16.95
N GLY A 81 3.64 43.36 -16.94
CA GLY A 81 4.40 42.30 -16.25
C GLY A 81 4.31 42.34 -14.72
N SER A 82 3.46 43.20 -14.16
CA SER A 82 3.26 43.41 -12.73
C SER A 82 2.53 42.24 -12.04
N ASP A 83 1.66 41.50 -12.74
CA ASP A 83 0.87 40.40 -12.15
C ASP A 83 1.40 38.99 -12.47
N LEU A 84 2.44 38.88 -13.31
CA LEU A 84 3.12 37.62 -13.65
C LEU A 84 3.59 36.81 -12.42
N PRO A 85 4.12 37.41 -11.33
CA PRO A 85 4.51 36.66 -10.14
C PRO A 85 3.35 35.96 -9.44
N GLY A 86 2.15 36.54 -9.42
CA GLY A 86 0.96 35.96 -8.80
C GLY A 86 0.51 34.69 -9.54
N TYR A 87 0.48 34.76 -10.86
CA TYR A 87 0.16 33.64 -11.73
C TYR A 87 1.19 32.50 -11.63
N ILE A 88 2.50 32.82 -11.63
CA ILE A 88 3.58 31.82 -11.42
C ILE A 88 3.40 31.11 -10.07
N ASN A 89 3.18 31.85 -8.98
CA ASN A 89 2.96 31.28 -7.66
C ASN A 89 1.69 30.39 -7.60
N ALA A 90 0.65 30.70 -8.38
CA ALA A 90 -0.54 29.85 -8.47
C ALA A 90 -0.23 28.53 -9.22
N ILE A 91 0.54 28.59 -10.30
CA ILE A 91 1.00 27.39 -11.02
C ILE A 91 1.87 26.51 -10.14
N GLU A 92 2.87 27.07 -9.45
CA GLU A 92 3.78 26.31 -8.59
C GLU A 92 3.02 25.55 -7.49
N ARG A 93 2.03 26.19 -6.86
CA ARG A 93 1.16 25.54 -5.86
C ARG A 93 0.32 24.41 -6.46
N LEU A 94 -0.18 24.60 -7.69
CA LEU A 94 -0.92 23.56 -8.39
C LEU A 94 -0.02 22.37 -8.75
N GLU A 95 1.20 22.64 -9.23
CA GLU A 95 2.20 21.62 -9.53
C GLU A 95 2.57 20.79 -8.29
N GLU A 96 2.84 21.45 -7.17
CA GLU A 96 3.15 20.79 -5.90
C GLU A 96 1.98 19.91 -5.42
N ALA A 97 0.74 20.42 -5.47
CA ALA A 97 -0.45 19.68 -5.08
C ALA A 97 -0.65 18.41 -5.95
N TYR A 98 -0.49 18.54 -7.27
CA TYR A 98 -0.57 17.39 -8.18
C TYR A 98 0.57 16.39 -7.98
N SER A 99 1.80 16.86 -7.77
CA SER A 99 2.96 16.01 -7.56
C SER A 99 2.76 15.09 -6.35
N ASN A 100 2.35 15.69 -5.23
CA ASN A 100 2.07 14.98 -3.98
C ASN A 100 0.93 13.96 -4.15
N TYR A 101 -0.17 14.36 -4.80
CA TYR A 101 -1.30 13.48 -5.10
C TYR A 101 -0.93 12.28 -5.97
N LEU A 102 -0.22 12.52 -7.09
CA LEU A 102 0.21 11.45 -7.98
C LEU A 102 1.22 10.52 -7.31
N GLN A 103 2.11 11.06 -6.47
CA GLN A 103 3.05 10.25 -5.68
C GLN A 103 2.30 9.33 -4.72
N SER A 104 1.30 9.84 -4.00
CA SER A 104 0.49 9.03 -3.10
C SER A 104 -0.26 7.92 -3.86
N LEU A 105 -0.91 8.23 -5.00
CA LEU A 105 -1.58 7.21 -5.82
C LEU A 105 -0.62 6.13 -6.35
N ALA A 106 0.54 6.53 -6.89
CA ALA A 106 1.55 5.59 -7.36
C ALA A 106 2.05 4.67 -6.23
N THR A 107 2.22 5.25 -5.04
CA THR A 107 2.59 4.52 -3.82
C THR A 107 1.55 3.46 -3.47
N VAL A 108 0.25 3.77 -3.57
CA VAL A 108 -0.83 2.77 -3.35
C VAL A 108 -0.64 1.54 -4.25
N HIS A 109 -0.51 1.73 -5.56
CA HIS A 109 -0.39 0.61 -6.50
C HIS A 109 0.87 -0.22 -6.25
N ILE A 110 2.02 0.43 -6.04
CA ILE A 110 3.29 -0.25 -5.79
C ILE A 110 3.20 -1.09 -4.52
N PHE A 111 2.74 -0.52 -3.42
CA PHE A 111 2.68 -1.22 -2.13
C PHE A 111 1.60 -2.31 -2.09
N CYS A 112 0.47 -2.15 -2.80
CA CYS A 112 -0.49 -3.24 -2.99
C CYS A 112 0.16 -4.44 -3.70
N ALA A 113 0.89 -4.20 -4.81
CA ALA A 113 1.57 -5.28 -5.53
C ALA A 113 2.68 -5.93 -4.69
N LEU A 114 3.48 -5.14 -3.96
CA LEU A 114 4.52 -5.64 -3.07
C LEU A 114 3.95 -6.45 -1.90
N SER A 115 2.81 -6.04 -1.34
CA SER A 115 2.11 -6.80 -0.30
C SER A 115 1.72 -8.20 -0.79
N LEU A 116 1.11 -8.28 -1.98
CA LEU A 116 0.74 -9.56 -2.58
C LEU A 116 1.96 -10.43 -2.90
N GLU A 117 3.04 -9.84 -3.41
CA GLU A 117 4.29 -10.54 -3.68
C GLU A 117 4.94 -11.09 -2.41
N ALA A 118 5.02 -10.27 -1.36
CA ALA A 118 5.55 -10.69 -0.07
C ALA A 118 4.72 -11.83 0.54
N HIS A 119 3.38 -11.71 0.49
CA HIS A 119 2.49 -12.72 1.07
C HIS A 119 2.62 -14.07 0.38
N ILE A 120 2.54 -14.12 -0.95
CA ILE A 120 2.60 -15.39 -1.68
C ILE A 120 3.98 -16.06 -1.52
N ASN A 121 5.06 -15.27 -1.49
CA ASN A 121 6.40 -15.78 -1.22
C ASN A 121 6.50 -16.32 0.21
N GLN A 122 5.94 -15.62 1.21
CA GLN A 122 5.91 -16.11 2.59
C GLN A 122 5.18 -17.45 2.71
N GLN A 123 4.03 -17.61 2.05
CA GLN A 123 3.29 -18.89 2.07
C GLN A 123 4.09 -20.00 1.38
N ALA A 124 4.66 -19.73 0.21
CA ALA A 124 5.48 -20.70 -0.50
C ALA A 124 6.72 -21.13 0.31
N MET A 125 7.34 -20.21 1.04
CA MET A 125 8.50 -20.50 1.90
C MET A 125 8.15 -21.42 3.08
N LYS A 126 6.91 -21.32 3.59
CA LYS A 126 6.39 -22.15 4.68
C LYS A 126 5.97 -23.54 4.18
N LEU A 127 5.38 -23.62 2.99
CA LEU A 127 4.68 -24.82 2.52
C LEU A 127 5.50 -25.65 1.52
N LEU A 128 6.43 -25.03 0.78
CA LEU A 128 7.27 -25.71 -0.22
C LEU A 128 8.68 -25.96 0.30
N VAL A 129 9.26 -27.08 -0.11
CA VAL A 129 10.62 -27.49 0.27
C VAL A 129 11.48 -27.88 -0.93
N GLY A 130 12.80 -27.78 -0.77
CA GLY A 130 13.77 -28.27 -1.74
C GLY A 130 13.63 -27.67 -3.14
N ARG A 131 13.68 -28.53 -4.17
CA ARG A 131 13.68 -28.12 -5.58
C ARG A 131 12.43 -27.34 -5.98
N MET A 132 11.26 -27.75 -5.50
CA MET A 132 9.98 -27.13 -5.86
C MET A 132 9.94 -25.65 -5.43
N ARG A 133 10.44 -25.34 -4.23
CA ARG A 133 10.56 -23.97 -3.73
C ARG A 133 11.48 -23.12 -4.60
N ASN A 134 12.61 -23.67 -5.05
CA ASN A 134 13.56 -22.96 -5.91
C ASN A 134 12.99 -22.66 -7.31
N GLU A 135 12.18 -23.58 -7.84
CA GLU A 135 11.50 -23.38 -9.12
C GLU A 135 10.37 -22.35 -9.00
N PHE A 136 9.59 -22.42 -7.92
CA PHE A 136 8.52 -21.46 -7.61
C PHE A 136 9.02 -20.02 -7.55
N ASP A 137 10.19 -19.79 -6.95
CA ASP A 137 10.73 -18.43 -6.79
C ASP A 137 10.95 -17.70 -8.13
N ARG A 138 11.21 -18.46 -9.21
CA ARG A 138 11.45 -17.94 -10.56
C ARG A 138 10.17 -17.59 -11.33
N PHE A 139 9.01 -17.96 -10.83
CA PHE A 139 7.75 -17.70 -11.51
C PHE A 139 7.44 -16.20 -11.53
N SER A 140 6.74 -15.75 -12.58
CA SER A 140 6.16 -14.41 -12.56
C SER A 140 5.18 -14.29 -11.39
N LEU A 141 4.96 -13.07 -10.92
CA LEU A 141 4.06 -12.84 -9.79
C LEU A 141 2.67 -13.43 -10.06
N GLU A 142 2.12 -13.27 -11.26
CA GLU A 142 0.83 -13.87 -11.65
C GLU A 142 0.86 -15.41 -11.61
N ALA A 143 1.93 -16.01 -12.14
CA ALA A 143 2.10 -17.46 -12.11
C ALA A 143 2.22 -18.00 -10.68
N LYS A 144 2.89 -17.29 -9.76
CA LYS A 144 2.98 -17.70 -8.35
C LYS A 144 1.59 -17.88 -7.71
N TRP A 145 0.68 -16.93 -7.95
CA TRP A 145 -0.67 -16.98 -7.41
C TRP A 145 -1.54 -18.09 -8.02
N LEU A 146 -1.39 -18.39 -9.31
CA LEU A 146 -2.11 -19.50 -9.95
C LEU A 146 -1.55 -20.87 -9.57
N THR A 147 -0.23 -20.98 -9.40
CA THR A 147 0.43 -22.28 -9.24
C THR A 147 0.52 -22.74 -7.80
N LEU A 148 0.64 -21.84 -6.81
CA LEU A 148 0.83 -22.26 -5.41
C LEU A 148 -0.30 -23.18 -4.92
N PRO A 149 -1.60 -22.85 -5.06
CA PRO A 149 -2.67 -23.74 -4.62
C PRO A 149 -2.63 -25.09 -5.36
N VAL A 150 -2.36 -25.09 -6.66
CA VAL A 150 -2.28 -26.32 -7.49
C VAL A 150 -1.15 -27.23 -7.04
N LEU A 151 0.04 -26.68 -6.75
CA LEU A 151 1.18 -27.44 -6.24
C LEU A 151 0.90 -28.11 -4.89
N LEU A 152 -0.04 -27.55 -4.13
CA LEU A 152 -0.50 -28.08 -2.84
C LEU A 152 -1.75 -28.99 -2.97
N GLY A 153 -2.26 -29.20 -4.18
CA GLY A 153 -3.43 -30.05 -4.44
C GLY A 153 -4.78 -29.38 -4.21
N HIS A 154 -4.83 -28.04 -4.15
CA HIS A 154 -6.06 -27.25 -4.03
C HIS A 154 -6.54 -26.71 -5.39
N GLU A 155 -7.77 -26.22 -5.42
CA GLU A 155 -8.28 -25.41 -6.53
C GLU A 155 -7.49 -24.10 -6.66
N SER A 156 -7.43 -23.54 -7.87
CA SER A 156 -6.73 -22.29 -8.15
C SER A 156 -7.71 -21.15 -8.44
N TYR A 157 -7.17 -19.94 -8.61
CA TYR A 157 -7.92 -18.81 -9.11
C TYR A 157 -8.39 -19.04 -10.55
N ASP A 158 -9.60 -18.55 -10.86
CA ASP A 158 -10.01 -18.35 -12.24
C ASP A 158 -9.35 -17.08 -12.79
N ALA A 159 -8.43 -17.24 -13.74
CA ALA A 159 -7.71 -16.14 -14.37
C ALA A 159 -8.64 -15.19 -15.17
N GLY A 160 -9.83 -15.66 -15.55
CA GLY A 160 -10.86 -14.89 -16.23
C GLY A 160 -11.82 -14.16 -15.30
N ALA A 161 -11.66 -14.27 -13.98
CA ALA A 161 -12.57 -13.69 -13.00
C ALA A 161 -11.88 -12.80 -11.97
N GLU A 162 -12.69 -12.03 -11.26
CA GLU A 162 -12.27 -11.31 -10.07
C GLU A 162 -11.99 -12.29 -8.91
N PRO A 163 -11.01 -12.00 -8.04
CA PRO A 163 -10.14 -10.82 -7.99
C PRO A 163 -8.88 -10.92 -8.86
N PHE A 164 -8.67 -12.02 -9.58
CA PHE A 164 -7.44 -12.26 -10.35
C PHE A 164 -7.27 -11.26 -11.50
N GLN A 165 -8.35 -10.91 -12.22
CA GLN A 165 -8.30 -9.89 -13.27
C GLN A 165 -7.83 -8.52 -12.74
N GLY A 166 -8.41 -8.04 -11.64
CA GLY A 166 -7.96 -6.84 -10.94
C GLY A 166 -6.48 -6.93 -10.54
N PHE A 167 -6.03 -8.10 -10.07
CA PHE A 167 -4.64 -8.32 -9.70
C PHE A 167 -3.69 -8.26 -10.91
N SER A 168 -4.03 -8.89 -12.03
CA SER A 168 -3.26 -8.76 -13.27
C SER A 168 -3.19 -7.31 -13.76
N LYS A 169 -4.29 -6.53 -13.62
CA LYS A 169 -4.26 -5.09 -13.91
C LYS A 169 -3.31 -4.35 -12.97
N LEU A 170 -3.35 -4.63 -11.67
CA LEU A 170 -2.45 -4.04 -10.67
C LEU A 170 -0.98 -4.33 -10.96
N VAL A 171 -0.63 -5.56 -11.33
CA VAL A 171 0.75 -5.94 -11.69
C VAL A 171 1.22 -5.14 -12.92
N LYS A 172 0.36 -4.97 -13.93
CA LYS A 172 0.67 -4.13 -15.11
C LYS A 172 0.90 -2.68 -14.71
N VAL A 173 0.03 -2.09 -13.88
CA VAL A 173 0.18 -0.71 -13.40
C VAL A 173 1.50 -0.55 -12.65
N ARG A 174 1.83 -1.45 -11.71
CA ARG A 174 3.12 -1.42 -11.00
C ARG A 174 4.30 -1.49 -11.97
N ASN A 175 4.28 -2.39 -12.94
CA ASN A 175 5.37 -2.53 -13.90
C ASN A 175 5.54 -1.28 -14.75
N THR A 176 4.43 -0.67 -15.20
CA THR A 176 4.45 0.60 -15.91
C THR A 176 5.08 1.70 -15.06
N LEU A 177 4.69 1.82 -13.78
CA LEU A 177 5.23 2.85 -12.87
C LEU A 177 6.72 2.66 -12.57
N VAL A 178 7.15 1.42 -12.28
CA VAL A 178 8.54 1.11 -11.89
C VAL A 178 9.50 1.16 -13.08
N HIS A 179 9.03 0.85 -14.28
CA HIS A 179 9.84 0.84 -15.50
C HIS A 179 9.59 2.04 -16.42
N PHE A 180 8.87 3.05 -15.94
CA PHE A 180 8.57 4.24 -16.72
C PHE A 180 9.86 4.96 -17.13
N LYS A 181 9.95 5.34 -18.41
CA LYS A 181 11.00 6.21 -18.93
C LYS A 181 10.40 7.59 -19.12
N SER A 182 11.04 8.62 -18.58
CA SER A 182 10.55 9.99 -18.71
C SER A 182 10.31 10.35 -20.18
N SER A 183 9.16 10.95 -20.44
CA SER A 183 8.82 11.58 -21.70
C SER A 183 8.48 13.04 -21.43
N SER A 184 8.89 13.94 -22.32
CA SER A 184 8.43 15.33 -22.31
C SER A 184 7.23 15.45 -23.25
N ASP A 185 6.09 15.84 -22.69
CA ASP A 185 4.93 16.23 -23.49
C ASP A 185 4.86 17.75 -23.56
N LYS A 186 4.42 18.27 -24.72
CA LYS A 186 4.14 19.70 -24.85
C LYS A 186 2.95 20.02 -23.94
N TRP A 187 3.14 20.97 -23.03
CA TRP A 187 2.05 21.47 -22.19
C TRP A 187 0.92 21.99 -23.08
N GLN A 188 -0.20 21.29 -23.12
CA GLN A 188 -1.41 21.78 -23.78
C GLN A 188 -2.12 22.72 -22.79
N ARG A 189 -2.63 23.85 -23.29
CA ARG A 189 -3.25 24.93 -22.48
C ARG A 189 -4.45 24.49 -21.63
N SER A 190 -4.90 23.25 -21.73
CA SER A 190 -5.88 22.71 -20.79
C SER A 190 -5.28 22.66 -19.39
N ILE A 191 -5.81 23.47 -18.47
CA ILE A 191 -5.45 23.53 -17.04
C ILE A 191 -5.63 22.17 -16.34
N LYS A 192 -6.37 21.26 -16.95
CA LYS A 192 -6.39 19.85 -16.55
C LYS A 192 -5.13 19.20 -17.08
N PRO A 193 -4.21 18.71 -16.21
CA PRO A 193 -3.13 17.85 -16.66
C PRO A 193 -3.80 16.74 -17.46
N ALA A 194 -3.57 16.71 -18.77
CA ALA A 194 -4.22 15.80 -19.69
C ALA A 194 -4.21 14.43 -19.02
N GLU A 195 -5.41 13.95 -18.67
CA GLU A 195 -5.56 12.91 -17.65
C GLU A 195 -4.57 11.80 -17.98
N LYS A 196 -3.58 11.63 -17.09
CA LYS A 196 -2.68 10.47 -17.08
C LYS A 196 -3.45 9.18 -16.74
N ALA A 197 -4.71 9.08 -17.20
CA ALA A 197 -5.56 7.90 -17.24
C ALA A 197 -4.82 6.71 -17.86
N SER A 198 -3.83 6.96 -18.72
CA SER A 198 -2.95 5.92 -19.26
C SER A 198 -2.12 5.18 -18.21
N PHE A 199 -1.82 5.80 -17.06
CA PHE A 199 -1.05 5.18 -15.97
C PHE A 199 -1.91 4.52 -14.89
N GLY A 200 -3.23 4.65 -14.98
CA GLY A 200 -4.14 4.17 -13.94
C GLY A 200 -4.08 4.96 -12.63
N LEU A 201 -3.56 6.20 -12.66
CA LEU A 201 -3.36 7.05 -11.47
C LEU A 201 -4.62 7.87 -11.18
N SER A 202 -5.70 7.17 -10.87
CA SER A 202 -6.95 7.75 -10.36
C SER A 202 -7.24 7.26 -8.94
N LEU A 203 -8.05 8.02 -8.21
CA LEU A 203 -8.43 7.65 -6.85
C LEU A 203 -9.25 6.35 -6.84
N GLU A 204 -10.10 6.19 -7.84
CA GLU A 204 -10.97 5.04 -8.05
C GLU A 204 -10.14 3.77 -8.33
N GLU A 205 -9.09 3.87 -9.16
CA GLU A 205 -8.18 2.75 -9.45
C GLU A 205 -7.27 2.41 -8.28
N ALA A 206 -6.82 3.40 -7.51
CA ALA A 206 -6.06 3.18 -6.29
C ALA A 206 -6.91 2.45 -5.22
N GLN A 207 -8.18 2.86 -5.04
CA GLN A 207 -9.14 2.16 -4.19
C GLN A 207 -9.37 0.72 -4.69
N SER A 208 -9.62 0.55 -5.99
CA SER A 208 -9.76 -0.77 -6.62
C SER A 208 -8.53 -1.67 -6.40
N SER A 209 -7.33 -1.10 -6.40
CA SER A 209 -6.08 -1.82 -6.13
C SER A 209 -5.98 -2.33 -4.69
N VAL A 210 -6.37 -1.50 -3.71
CA VAL A 210 -6.46 -1.91 -2.30
C VAL A 210 -7.48 -3.04 -2.13
N ASP A 211 -8.67 -2.89 -2.70
CA ASP A 211 -9.74 -3.88 -2.56
C ASP A 211 -9.40 -5.20 -3.26
N THR A 212 -8.74 -5.13 -4.41
CA THR A 212 -8.17 -6.29 -5.10
C THR A 212 -7.14 -6.99 -4.24
N ALA A 213 -6.18 -6.26 -3.66
CA ALA A 213 -5.17 -6.86 -2.81
C ALA A 213 -5.79 -7.58 -1.60
N LYS A 214 -6.76 -6.94 -0.93
CA LYS A 214 -7.50 -7.57 0.18
C LYS A 214 -8.23 -8.85 -0.25
N ARG A 215 -8.96 -8.81 -1.38
CA ARG A 215 -9.72 -9.95 -1.90
C ARG A 215 -8.80 -11.10 -2.31
N MET A 216 -7.69 -10.82 -2.98
CA MET A 216 -6.67 -11.83 -3.33
C MET A 216 -6.17 -12.54 -2.07
N LEU A 217 -5.75 -11.80 -1.04
CA LEU A 217 -5.27 -12.36 0.22
C LEU A 217 -6.31 -13.24 0.92
N LEU A 218 -7.56 -12.75 1.04
CA LEU A 218 -8.65 -13.50 1.66
C LEU A 218 -8.95 -14.79 0.90
N GLN A 219 -9.04 -14.73 -0.43
CA GLN A 219 -9.33 -15.90 -1.24
C GLN A 219 -8.21 -16.93 -1.19
N LEU A 220 -6.94 -16.51 -1.04
CA LEU A 220 -5.84 -17.47 -0.89
C LEU A 220 -5.98 -18.23 0.42
N SER A 221 -6.33 -17.54 1.51
CA SER A 221 -6.59 -18.22 2.78
C SER A 221 -7.70 -19.25 2.66
N ASP A 222 -8.78 -18.91 1.96
CA ASP A 222 -9.89 -19.83 1.72
C ASP A 222 -9.47 -21.03 0.84
N LEU A 223 -8.70 -20.80 -0.24
CA LEU A 223 -8.19 -21.87 -1.12
C LEU A 223 -7.22 -22.82 -0.41
N LEU A 224 -6.35 -22.30 0.46
CA LEU A 224 -5.36 -23.07 1.21
C LEU A 224 -5.94 -23.66 2.51
N VAL A 225 -7.20 -23.36 2.85
CA VAL A 225 -7.86 -23.79 4.08
C VAL A 225 -7.06 -23.40 5.33
N VAL A 226 -6.53 -22.17 5.33
CA VAL A 226 -5.78 -21.59 6.46
C VAL A 226 -6.53 -20.42 7.07
N ASP A 227 -6.21 -20.10 8.32
CA ASP A 227 -6.80 -18.94 8.99
C ASP A 227 -6.48 -17.65 8.22
N LYS A 228 -7.49 -16.77 8.19
CA LYS A 228 -7.36 -15.44 7.59
C LYS A 228 -6.34 -14.63 8.38
N PRO A 229 -5.44 -13.86 7.73
CA PRO A 229 -4.49 -13.04 8.43
C PRO A 229 -5.22 -12.05 9.35
N LEU A 230 -4.86 -12.04 10.64
CA LEU A 230 -5.55 -11.21 11.64
C LEU A 230 -5.48 -9.72 11.31
N TRP A 231 -4.35 -9.25 10.76
CA TRP A 231 -4.16 -7.87 10.32
C TRP A 231 -5.04 -7.44 9.14
N LEU A 232 -5.66 -8.39 8.43
CA LEU A 232 -6.57 -8.10 7.33
C LEU A 232 -8.01 -7.87 7.80
N THR A 233 -8.37 -8.40 8.97
CA THR A 233 -9.70 -8.32 9.58
C THR A 233 -9.76 -7.34 10.75
N ALA A 234 -8.65 -7.15 11.46
CA ALA A 234 -8.58 -6.25 12.59
C ALA A 234 -8.39 -4.80 12.11
N GLU A 235 -9.07 -3.86 12.77
CA GLU A 235 -8.72 -2.42 12.72
C GLU A 235 -7.30 -2.15 13.25
N SER A 236 -6.63 -3.16 13.80
CA SER A 236 -5.34 -3.02 14.46
C SER A 236 -4.21 -2.97 13.45
N ARG A 237 -3.46 -1.86 13.46
CA ARG A 237 -2.21 -1.63 12.70
C ARG A 237 -1.01 -2.41 13.27
N ARG A 238 -1.23 -3.63 13.77
CA ARG A 238 -0.19 -4.44 14.40
C ARG A 238 0.45 -5.35 13.37
N PHE A 239 1.67 -5.02 12.95
CA PHE A 239 2.49 -5.80 12.01
C PHE A 239 3.60 -6.61 12.69
N PHE A 240 3.67 -6.52 14.02
CA PHE A 240 4.59 -7.27 14.87
C PHE A 240 3.80 -8.29 15.68
N GLN A 241 4.16 -9.55 15.52
CA GLN A 241 3.66 -10.64 16.36
C GLN A 241 4.75 -11.06 17.34
N ILE A 242 4.40 -11.13 18.62
CA ILE A 242 5.27 -11.68 19.67
C ILE A 242 4.69 -13.04 20.03
N ASN A 243 5.41 -14.10 19.67
CA ASN A 243 5.07 -15.47 19.98
C ASN A 243 5.89 -15.90 21.20
N VAL A 244 5.19 -16.33 22.25
CA VAL A 244 5.82 -16.86 23.47
C VAL A 244 5.60 -18.37 23.46
N THR A 245 6.65 -19.14 23.17
CA THR A 245 6.59 -20.61 23.22
C THR A 245 7.10 -21.09 24.56
N SER A 246 6.28 -21.85 25.28
CA SER A 246 6.70 -22.56 26.48
C SER A 246 7.73 -23.62 26.11
N VAL A 247 8.84 -23.68 26.85
CA VAL A 247 9.82 -24.77 26.71
C VAL A 247 9.17 -26.04 27.29
N GLU A 248 8.54 -26.84 26.43
CA GLU A 248 8.07 -28.18 26.80
C GLU A 248 9.29 -29.06 27.10
N GLY A 249 9.71 -29.13 28.37
CA GLY A 249 10.91 -29.87 28.70
C GLY A 249 11.36 -29.92 30.16
N CYS A 250 10.80 -29.13 31.07
CA CYS A 250 11.11 -29.34 32.49
C CYS A 250 10.21 -30.45 33.06
N LYS A 251 10.52 -31.70 32.69
CA LYS A 251 10.06 -32.86 33.47
C LYS A 251 10.68 -32.70 34.85
N THR A 252 9.90 -32.27 35.83
CA THR A 252 10.31 -32.38 37.23
C THR A 252 10.68 -33.84 37.48
N PRO A 253 11.88 -34.13 38.00
CA PRO A 253 12.21 -35.49 38.38
C PRO A 253 11.16 -35.94 39.40
N VAL A 254 10.42 -36.99 39.06
CA VAL A 254 9.52 -37.65 40.00
C VAL A 254 10.43 -38.23 41.08
N ALA A 255 10.32 -37.72 42.30
CA ALA A 255 11.04 -38.30 43.43
C ALA A 255 10.51 -39.73 43.63
N GLU A 256 11.29 -40.71 43.20
CA GLU A 256 11.07 -42.11 43.58
C GLU A 256 11.33 -42.24 45.08
N GLY A 257 10.27 -42.50 45.84
CA GLY A 257 10.31 -42.86 47.26
C GLY A 257 10.08 -44.34 47.45
#